data_AF-A0A972DHG8-F1
#
_entry.id   AF-A0A972DHG8-F1
#
_cell.length_a   1.000
_cell.length_b   1.000
_cell.length_c   1.000
_cell.angle_alpha   90.00
_cell.angle_beta   90.00
_cell.angle_gamma   90.00
#
_symmetry.space_group_name_H-M   'P 1'
#
loop_
_entity.id
_entity.type
_entity.pdbx_description
1 polymer ?
#
loop_
_entity_poly.entity_id
_entity_poly.type
_entity_poly.pdbx_seq_one_letter_code
_entity_poly.pdbx_strand_id
1 'polypeptide(L)'
;SDGVKLYTTIITIAIAGSCLGFLPFNMNPAKIFMGETGAAFLGFTLGIITIQGTLKSYAAISIVLPVLILAIPLFDAVFAFFRRLKNGKAIAKRDRAHLHHRLIDMGLSQRWSVLTLYVASAAFGICAVALAADRLKYGAYLLIVIFVVIFIGIRYMKEFAEKMRLSAENQKDGATTTNSFNGTEELEQNPENPSQDENQIM
;
A
#
# COMPACT_ATOMS: atom_id res chain seq x y z
N SER A 1 -36.53 17.49 9.30
CA SER A 1 -36.88 17.05 7.93
C SER A 1 -36.36 15.63 7.71
N ASP A 2 -37.26 14.65 7.68
CA ASP A 2 -36.93 13.26 7.37
C ASP A 2 -36.62 13.05 5.88
N GLY A 3 -37.07 13.96 5.01
CA GLY A 3 -36.68 13.99 3.60
C GLY A 3 -35.17 14.10 3.40
N VAL A 4 -34.49 14.98 4.16
CA VAL A 4 -33.02 15.11 4.08
C VAL A 4 -32.32 13.80 4.44
N LYS A 5 -32.79 13.07 5.46
CA LYS A 5 -32.22 11.76 5.83
C LYS A 5 -32.38 10.76 4.68
N LEU A 6 -33.58 10.70 4.10
CA LEU A 6 -33.89 9.80 2.98
C LEU A 6 -32.96 10.05 1.79
N TYR A 7 -32.81 11.31 1.36
CA TYR A 7 -31.91 11.65 0.26
C TYR A 7 -30.45 11.30 0.56
N THR A 8 -29.95 11.64 1.75
CA THR A 8 -28.57 11.32 2.14
C THR A 8 -28.33 9.81 2.18
N THR A 9 -29.27 9.01 2.70
CA THR A 9 -29.17 7.54 2.71
C THR A 9 -29.17 6.96 1.30
N ILE A 10 -30.07 7.40 0.42
CA ILE A 10 -30.15 6.93 -0.97
C ILE A 10 -28.84 7.23 -1.71
N ILE A 11 -28.34 8.46 -1.61
CA ILE A 11 -27.09 8.88 -2.26
C ILE A 11 -25.91 8.05 -1.72
N THR A 12 -25.86 7.83 -0.40
CA THR A 12 -24.79 7.03 0.22
C THR A 12 -24.80 5.59 -0.29
N ILE A 13 -25.97 4.95 -0.36
CA ILE A 13 -26.11 3.58 -0.87
C ILE A 13 -25.76 3.51 -2.36
N ALA A 14 -26.20 4.48 -3.16
CA ALA A 14 -25.89 4.53 -4.58
C ALA A 14 -24.38 4.66 -4.84
N ILE A 15 -23.69 5.51 -4.07
CA ILE A 15 -22.23 5.67 -4.16
C ILE A 15 -21.50 4.42 -3.67
N ALA A 16 -21.93 3.83 -2.57
CA ALA A 16 -21.35 2.57 -2.10
C ALA A 16 -21.50 1.46 -3.14
N GLY A 17 -22.68 1.33 -3.75
CA GLY A 17 -22.96 0.39 -4.82
C GLY A 17 -22.11 0.64 -6.08
N SER A 18 -21.97 1.90 -6.50
CA SER A 18 -21.14 2.24 -7.67
C SER A 18 -19.65 1.97 -7.41
N CYS A 19 -19.14 2.24 -6.20
CA CYS A 19 -17.77 1.93 -5.82
C CYS A 19 -17.53 0.42 -5.77
N LEU A 20 -18.46 -0.36 -5.20
CA LEU A 20 -18.39 -1.81 -5.17
C LEU A 20 -18.43 -2.42 -6.58
N GLY A 21 -19.28 -1.88 -7.47
CA GLY A 21 -19.33 -2.30 -8.87
C GLY A 21 -18.07 -1.92 -9.66
N PHE A 22 -17.45 -0.79 -9.34
CA PHE A 22 -16.19 -0.33 -9.95
C PHE A 22 -14.98 -1.15 -9.48
N LEU A 23 -14.99 -1.63 -8.23
CA LEU A 23 -13.84 -2.24 -7.56
C LEU A 23 -13.19 -3.40 -8.36
N PRO A 24 -13.92 -4.42 -8.88
CA PRO A 24 -13.32 -5.52 -9.64
C PRO A 24 -12.57 -5.05 -10.90
N PHE A 25 -13.01 -3.94 -11.51
CA PHE A 25 -12.36 -3.35 -12.68
C PHE A 25 -11.14 -2.51 -12.31
N ASN A 26 -11.02 -2.11 -11.05
CA ASN A 26 -9.91 -1.31 -10.53
C ASN A 26 -8.85 -2.16 -9.79
N MET A 27 -9.14 -3.42 -9.48
CA MET A 27 -8.16 -4.35 -8.88
C MET A 27 -6.96 -4.60 -9.83
N ASN A 28 -5.79 -4.85 -9.26
CA ASN A 28 -4.55 -5.03 -10.02
C ASN A 28 -4.55 -6.38 -10.79
N PRO A 29 -4.36 -6.40 -12.14
CA PRO A 29 -4.11 -5.28 -13.06
C PRO A 29 -5.37 -4.48 -13.42
N ALA A 30 -5.34 -3.17 -13.16
CA ALA A 30 -6.50 -2.29 -13.31
C ALA A 30 -6.93 -2.15 -14.79
N LYS A 31 -8.21 -2.39 -15.04
CA LYS A 31 -8.84 -2.25 -16.37
C LYS A 31 -9.44 -0.85 -16.56
N ILE A 32 -9.93 -0.25 -15.47
CA ILE A 32 -10.53 1.09 -15.47
C ILE A 32 -9.91 1.89 -14.32
N PHE A 33 -9.41 3.08 -14.64
CA PHE A 33 -8.87 4.02 -13.67
C PHE A 33 -9.90 5.07 -13.30
N MET A 34 -9.96 5.41 -12.02
CA MET A 34 -10.92 6.39 -11.49
C MET A 34 -10.66 7.82 -12.00
N GLY A 35 -9.39 8.12 -12.28
CA GLY A 35 -8.95 9.46 -12.65
C GLY A 35 -9.07 10.47 -11.50
N GLU A 36 -8.66 11.70 -11.79
CA GLU A 36 -8.74 12.82 -10.84
C GLU A 36 -10.19 13.26 -10.61
N THR A 37 -10.99 13.32 -11.67
CA THR A 37 -12.40 13.71 -11.62
C THR A 37 -13.23 12.80 -10.73
N GLY A 38 -13.08 11.48 -10.87
CA GLY A 38 -13.83 10.52 -10.05
C GLY A 38 -13.46 10.61 -8.57
N ALA A 39 -12.17 10.73 -8.27
CA ALA A 39 -11.68 10.87 -6.89
C ALA A 39 -12.18 12.18 -6.24
N ALA A 40 -12.12 13.30 -6.97
CA ALA A 40 -12.63 14.59 -6.49
C ALA A 40 -14.15 14.56 -6.26
N PHE A 41 -14.91 13.93 -7.17
CA PHE A 41 -16.36 13.77 -7.02
C PHE A 41 -16.74 12.95 -5.77
N LEU A 42 -16.07 11.82 -5.54
CA LEU A 42 -16.32 11.02 -4.32
C LEU A 42 -15.95 11.80 -3.06
N GLY A 43 -14.81 12.48 -3.05
CA GLY A 43 -14.37 13.27 -1.90
C GLY A 43 -15.36 14.39 -1.56
N PHE A 44 -15.80 15.15 -2.57
CA PHE A 44 -16.80 16.21 -2.40
C PHE A 44 -18.12 15.66 -1.85
N THR A 45 -18.63 14.57 -2.44
CA THR A 45 -19.91 14.01 -2.05
C THR A 45 -19.87 13.41 -0.64
N LEU A 46 -18.79 12.71 -0.28
CA LEU A 46 -18.55 12.24 1.09
C LEU A 46 -18.48 13.40 2.10
N GLY A 47 -17.92 14.55 1.71
CA GLY A 47 -17.91 15.77 2.51
C GLY A 47 -19.31 16.31 2.79
N ILE A 48 -20.17 16.37 1.77
CA ILE A 48 -21.58 16.79 1.95
C ILE A 48 -22.32 15.82 2.88
N ILE A 49 -22.19 14.51 2.65
CA ILE A 49 -22.83 13.47 3.49
C ILE A 49 -22.38 13.61 4.94
N THR A 50 -21.08 13.83 5.15
CA THR A 50 -20.47 14.06 6.46
C THR A 50 -21.13 15.22 7.19
N ILE A 51 -21.19 16.41 6.57
CA ILE A 51 -21.79 17.61 7.19
C ILE A 51 -23.24 17.32 7.59
N GLN A 52 -24.02 16.71 6.70
CA GLN A 52 -25.43 16.39 6.97
C GLN A 52 -25.62 15.37 8.11
N GLY A 53 -24.68 14.43 8.29
CA GLY A 53 -24.68 13.47 9.39
C GLY A 53 -24.22 14.08 10.73
N THR A 54 -23.18 14.92 10.69
CA THR A 54 -22.56 15.60 11.84
C THR A 54 -23.54 16.56 12.55
N LEU A 55 -24.38 17.28 11.80
CA LEU A 55 -25.31 18.28 12.36
C LEU A 55 -26.38 17.72 13.31
N LYS A 56 -26.52 16.39 13.45
CA LYS A 56 -27.52 15.74 14.32
C LYS A 56 -26.94 14.98 15.52
N SER A 57 -25.63 14.96 15.68
CA SER A 57 -24.96 14.24 16.79
C SER A 57 -24.42 15.21 17.85
N TYR A 58 -24.08 14.69 19.04
CA TYR A 58 -23.32 15.43 20.05
C TYR A 58 -22.05 16.04 19.42
N ALA A 59 -21.75 17.31 19.73
CA ALA A 59 -20.71 18.11 19.04
C ALA A 59 -19.32 17.44 19.00
N ALA A 60 -18.95 16.66 20.03
CA ALA A 60 -17.69 15.92 20.02
C ALA A 60 -17.73 14.70 19.09
N ILE A 61 -18.80 13.92 19.13
CA ILE A 61 -18.97 12.70 18.32
C ILE A 61 -19.05 13.06 16.83
N SER A 62 -19.67 14.20 16.51
CA SER A 62 -19.89 14.65 15.15
C SER A 62 -18.61 15.01 14.39
N ILE A 63 -17.55 15.41 15.10
CA ILE A 63 -16.21 15.65 14.53
C ILE A 63 -15.41 14.36 14.47
N VAL A 64 -15.53 13.50 15.47
CA VAL A 64 -14.73 12.26 15.55
C VAL A 64 -15.16 11.24 14.49
N LEU A 65 -16.46 11.09 14.23
CA LEU A 65 -16.98 10.10 13.28
C LEU A 65 -16.37 10.23 11.88
N PRO A 66 -16.40 11.42 11.24
CA PRO A 66 -15.85 11.57 9.89
C PRO A 66 -14.34 11.44 9.85
N VAL A 67 -13.64 11.94 10.88
CA VAL A 67 -12.19 11.78 11.02
C VAL A 67 -11.83 10.29 11.12
N LEU A 68 -12.62 9.50 11.84
CA LEU A 68 -12.38 8.07 11.98
C LEU A 68 -12.66 7.33 10.67
N ILE A 69 -13.80 7.60 10.02
CA ILE A 69 -14.17 6.99 8.73
C ILE A 69 -13.11 7.28 7.66
N LEU A 70 -12.58 8.51 7.63
CA LEU A 70 -11.58 8.95 6.67
C LEU A 70 -10.16 8.90 7.23
N ALA A 71 -9.90 8.16 8.31
CA ALA A 71 -8.62 8.21 9.02
C ALA A 71 -7.43 7.93 8.10
N ILE A 72 -7.51 6.90 7.25
CA ILE A 72 -6.43 6.53 6.33
C ILE A 72 -6.22 7.58 5.22
N PRO A 73 -7.24 7.98 4.43
CA PRO A 73 -7.10 9.06 3.44
C PRO A 73 -6.64 10.39 4.04
N LEU A 74 -7.20 10.77 5.19
CA LEU A 74 -6.88 12.02 5.88
C LEU A 74 -5.44 12.00 6.39
N PHE A 75 -5.00 10.89 6.98
CA PHE A 75 -3.62 10.72 7.40
C PHE A 75 -2.66 10.82 6.22
N ASP A 76 -2.94 10.17 5.08
CA ASP A 76 -2.10 10.26 3.88
C ASP A 76 -1.99 11.71 3.37
N ALA A 77 -3.11 12.43 3.30
CA ALA A 77 -3.16 13.81 2.86
C ALA A 77 -2.41 14.77 3.80
N VAL A 78 -2.69 14.68 5.11
CA VAL A 78 -2.04 15.50 6.15
C VAL A 78 -0.54 15.20 6.21
N PHE A 79 -0.16 13.93 6.16
CA PHE A 79 1.24 13.52 6.14
C PHE A 79 1.96 14.05 4.89
N ALA A 80 1.34 13.93 3.71
CA ALA A 80 1.88 14.49 2.48
C ALA A 80 2.04 16.01 2.56
N PHE A 81 1.07 16.71 3.13
CA PHE A 81 1.11 18.15 3.37
C PHE A 81 2.31 18.54 4.26
N PHE A 82 2.46 17.94 5.44
CA PHE A 82 3.58 18.25 6.34
C PHE A 82 4.94 17.90 5.74
N ARG A 83 5.05 16.76 5.04
CA ARG A 83 6.29 16.37 4.35
C ARG A 83 6.69 17.38 3.26
N ARG A 84 5.72 17.93 2.53
CA ARG A 84 5.96 18.94 1.50
C ARG A 84 6.35 20.28 2.11
N LEU A 85 5.71 20.66 3.21
CA LEU A 85 6.04 21.86 3.98
C LEU A 85 7.49 21.83 4.47
N LYS A 86 7.93 20.71 5.06
CA LYS A 86 9.32 20.55 5.56
C LYS A 86 10.37 20.53 4.44
N ASN A 87 10.02 20.10 3.24
CA ASN A 87 10.97 19.95 2.13
C ASN A 87 11.01 21.16 1.18
N GLY A 88 10.21 22.21 1.40
CA GLY A 88 10.17 23.42 0.56
C GLY A 88 9.81 23.15 -0.91
N LYS A 89 9.29 21.96 -1.24
CA LYS A 89 8.94 21.56 -2.61
C LYS A 89 7.54 22.06 -2.94
N ALA A 90 7.37 22.62 -4.14
CA ALA A 90 6.08 23.10 -4.63
C ALA A 90 4.96 22.06 -4.45
N ILE A 91 3.82 22.52 -3.92
CA ILE A 91 2.60 21.74 -3.62
C ILE A 91 2.03 21.05 -4.89
N ALA A 92 2.51 21.39 -6.08
CA ALA A 92 2.06 20.84 -7.37
C ALA A 92 2.92 19.70 -7.94
N LYS A 93 4.05 19.29 -7.34
CA LYS A 93 4.85 18.19 -7.91
C LYS A 93 4.21 16.83 -7.60
N ARG A 94 3.90 16.05 -8.64
CA ARG A 94 3.29 14.71 -8.60
C ARG A 94 4.06 13.78 -7.66
N ASP A 95 3.59 13.69 -6.44
CA ASP A 95 4.23 12.98 -5.35
C ASP A 95 3.75 11.54 -5.38
N ARG A 96 4.64 10.61 -5.71
CA ARG A 96 4.31 9.19 -5.94
C ARG A 96 4.41 8.34 -4.68
N ALA A 97 4.34 8.93 -3.49
CA ALA A 97 4.54 8.24 -2.23
C ALA A 97 3.29 8.31 -1.34
N HIS A 98 2.21 7.70 -1.81
CA HIS A 98 1.05 7.39 -0.98
C HIS A 98 1.37 6.25 -0.01
N LEU A 99 0.61 6.13 1.08
CA LEU A 99 0.75 5.09 2.11
C LEU A 99 1.04 3.68 1.56
N HIS A 100 0.41 3.28 0.46
CA HIS A 100 0.65 1.96 -0.14
C HIS A 100 2.09 1.80 -0.67
N HIS A 101 2.67 2.84 -1.28
CA HIS A 101 4.07 2.82 -1.70
C HIS A 101 5.00 2.78 -0.50
N ARG A 102 4.65 3.47 0.59
CA ARG A 102 5.45 3.40 1.84
C ARG A 102 5.41 2.01 2.47
N LEU A 103 4.26 1.35 2.46
CA LEU A 103 4.15 -0.05 2.89
C LEU A 103 5.02 -0.96 2.00
N ILE A 104 5.08 -0.68 0.70
CA ILE A 104 5.96 -1.40 -0.22
C ILE A 104 7.44 -1.10 0.07
N ASP A 105 7.80 0.15 0.32
CA ASP A 105 9.15 0.58 0.70
C ASP A 105 9.59 -0.04 2.04
N MET A 106 8.63 -0.35 2.92
CA MET A 106 8.84 -1.08 4.17
C MET A 106 8.97 -2.61 4.00
N GLY A 107 8.83 -3.12 2.75
CA GLY A 107 9.02 -4.52 2.39
C GLY A 107 7.75 -5.33 2.15
N LEU A 108 6.55 -4.73 2.16
CA LEU A 108 5.33 -5.46 1.79
C LEU A 108 5.19 -5.57 0.26
N SER A 109 4.67 -6.69 -0.22
CA SER A 109 4.22 -6.73 -1.62
C SER A 109 3.03 -5.80 -1.85
N GLN A 110 2.89 -5.28 -3.06
CA GLN A 110 1.83 -4.34 -3.45
C GLN A 110 0.43 -4.87 -3.10
N ARG A 111 0.17 -6.16 -3.35
CA ARG A 111 -1.13 -6.78 -3.06
C ARG A 111 -1.43 -6.79 -1.56
N TRP A 112 -0.45 -7.16 -0.74
CA TRP A 112 -0.57 -7.17 0.72
C TRP A 112 -0.72 -5.76 1.29
N SER A 113 0.00 -4.78 0.74
CA SER A 113 -0.12 -3.37 1.15
C SER A 113 -1.55 -2.84 0.95
N VAL A 114 -2.15 -3.12 -0.21
CA VAL A 114 -3.55 -2.73 -0.50
C VAL A 114 -4.53 -3.48 0.40
N LEU A 115 -4.34 -4.79 0.61
CA LEU A 115 -5.20 -5.57 1.50
C LEU A 115 -5.15 -5.06 2.95
N THR A 116 -3.96 -4.76 3.47
CA THR A 116 -3.78 -4.17 4.79
C THR A 116 -4.51 -2.83 4.91
N LEU A 117 -4.45 -1.99 3.89
CA LEU A 117 -5.18 -0.72 3.86
C LEU A 117 -6.71 -0.93 3.83
N TYR A 118 -7.20 -1.95 3.10
CA TYR A 118 -8.63 -2.29 3.12
C TYR A 118 -9.10 -2.80 4.49
N VAL A 119 -8.35 -3.70 5.12
CA VAL A 119 -8.66 -4.22 6.46
C VAL A 119 -8.64 -3.08 7.49
N ALA A 120 -7.62 -2.21 7.45
CA ALA A 120 -7.55 -1.06 8.35
C ALA A 120 -8.70 -0.06 8.11
N SER A 121 -9.05 0.23 6.85
CA SER A 121 -10.16 1.14 6.54
C SER A 121 -11.51 0.57 7.00
N ALA A 122 -11.74 -0.72 6.78
CA ALA A 122 -12.93 -1.41 7.28
C ALA A 122 -13.00 -1.39 8.81
N ALA A 123 -11.86 -1.57 9.49
CA ALA A 123 -11.76 -1.48 10.95
C ALA A 123 -12.22 -0.13 11.49
N PHE A 124 -11.67 0.96 10.93
CA PHE A 124 -12.03 2.30 11.33
C PHE A 124 -13.51 2.60 11.04
N GLY A 125 -14.04 2.11 9.92
CA GLY A 125 -15.47 2.19 9.61
C GLY A 125 -16.35 1.47 10.64
N ILE A 126 -16.01 0.24 11.01
CA ILE A 126 -16.74 -0.51 12.05
C ILE A 126 -16.63 0.19 13.41
N CYS A 127 -15.46 0.75 13.74
CA CYS A 127 -15.28 1.52 14.97
C CYS A 127 -16.12 2.79 14.99
N ALA A 128 -16.27 3.48 13.86
CA ALA A 128 -17.15 4.63 13.73
C ALA A 128 -18.62 4.24 13.96
N VAL A 129 -19.06 3.11 13.41
CA VAL A 129 -20.41 2.57 13.68
C VAL A 129 -20.57 2.19 15.14
N ALA A 130 -19.57 1.53 15.75
CA ALA A 130 -19.61 1.17 17.17
C ALA A 130 -19.65 2.41 18.08
N LEU A 131 -18.90 3.47 17.77
CA LEU A 131 -18.96 4.74 18.48
C LEU A 131 -20.34 5.40 18.32
N ALA A 132 -20.91 5.40 17.12
CA ALA A 132 -22.25 5.94 16.88
C ALA A 132 -23.35 5.15 17.62
N ALA A 133 -23.13 3.86 17.87
CA ALA A 133 -24.04 2.97 18.58
C ALA A 133 -23.78 2.87 20.11
N ASP A 134 -22.88 3.70 20.66
CA ASP A 134 -22.45 3.66 22.07
C ASP A 134 -21.85 2.30 22.52
N ARG A 135 -21.22 1.60 21.58
CA ARG A 135 -20.57 0.29 21.75
C ARG A 135 -19.03 0.41 21.75
N LEU A 136 -18.51 1.49 22.32
CA LEU A 136 -17.10 1.86 22.32
C LEU A 136 -16.14 0.72 22.70
N LYS A 137 -16.50 -0.09 23.70
CA LYS A 137 -15.68 -1.22 24.19
C LYS A 137 -15.37 -2.23 23.08
N TYR A 138 -16.34 -2.55 22.23
CA TYR A 138 -16.18 -3.52 21.14
C TYR A 138 -15.36 -2.94 19.99
N GLY A 139 -15.52 -1.64 19.69
CA GLY A 139 -14.67 -0.94 18.72
C GLY A 139 -13.20 -0.94 19.14
N ALA A 140 -12.92 -0.65 20.42
CA ALA A 140 -11.56 -0.66 20.96
C ALA A 140 -10.90 -2.04 20.86
N TYR A 141 -11.61 -3.12 21.21
CA TYR A 141 -11.11 -4.49 21.07
C TYR A 141 -10.75 -4.82 19.62
N LEU A 142 -11.59 -4.43 18.67
CA LEU A 142 -11.37 -4.65 17.24
C LEU A 142 -10.10 -3.94 16.74
N LEU A 143 -9.85 -2.69 17.16
CA LEU A 143 -8.62 -1.97 16.79
C LEU A 143 -7.37 -2.65 17.34
N ILE A 144 -7.41 -3.12 18.58
CA ILE A 144 -6.28 -3.81 19.21
C ILE A 144 -5.95 -5.10 18.43
N VAL A 145 -6.96 -5.92 18.13
CA VAL A 145 -6.78 -7.16 17.36
C VAL A 145 -6.15 -6.87 15.99
N ILE A 146 -6.65 -5.85 15.29
CA ILE A 146 -6.14 -5.50 13.96
C ILE A 146 -4.72 -4.94 14.04
N PHE A 147 -4.40 -4.14 15.04
CA PHE A 147 -3.05 -3.66 15.25
C PHE A 147 -2.07 -4.82 15.47
N VAL A 148 -2.45 -5.81 16.27
CA VAL A 148 -1.65 -7.03 16.49
C VAL A 148 -1.48 -7.83 15.19
N VAL A 149 -2.55 -8.06 14.42
CA VAL A 149 -2.49 -8.79 13.14
C VAL A 149 -1.59 -8.06 12.14
N ILE A 150 -1.72 -6.73 12.02
CA ILE A 150 -0.87 -5.92 11.14
C ILE A 150 0.59 -5.99 11.59
N PHE A 151 0.84 -5.87 12.89
CA PHE A 151 2.19 -5.92 13.45
C PHE A 151 2.86 -7.29 13.19
N ILE A 152 2.14 -8.39 13.45
CA ILE A 152 2.61 -9.75 13.16
C ILE A 152 2.85 -9.92 11.66
N GLY A 153 1.91 -9.47 10.81
CA GLY A 153 2.05 -9.54 9.36
C GLY A 153 3.29 -8.82 8.84
N ILE A 154 3.59 -7.62 9.37
CA ILE A 154 4.81 -6.88 9.03
C ILE A 154 6.06 -7.63 9.50
N ARG A 155 6.07 -8.18 10.72
CA ARG A 155 7.22 -8.93 11.26
C ARG A 155 7.49 -10.19 10.44
N TYR A 156 6.45 -10.97 10.14
CA TYR A 156 6.56 -12.20 9.36
C TYR A 156 7.08 -11.94 7.94
N MET A 157 6.61 -10.85 7.30
CA MET A 157 7.06 -10.47 5.96
C MET A 157 8.54 -10.04 5.94
N LYS A 158 9.00 -9.31 6.97
CA LYS A 158 10.42 -8.94 7.08
C LYS A 158 11.31 -10.17 7.21
N GLU A 159 10.92 -11.10 8.09
CA GLU A 159 11.67 -12.35 8.31
C GLU A 159 11.68 -13.24 7.07
N PHE A 160 10.58 -13.30 6.32
CA PHE A 160 10.51 -14.04 5.06
C PHE A 160 11.39 -13.41 3.96
N ALA A 161 11.39 -12.08 3.83
CA ALA A 161 12.21 -11.36 2.86
C ALA A 161 13.71 -11.48 3.16
N GLU A 162 14.09 -11.47 4.44
CA GLU A 162 15.47 -11.63 4.89
C GLU A 162 16.00 -13.04 4.60
N LYS A 163 15.21 -14.08 4.88
CA LYS A 163 15.56 -15.47 4.54
C LYS A 163 15.79 -15.68 3.04
N MET A 164 14.95 -15.09 2.20
CA MET A 164 15.10 -15.18 0.74
C MET A 164 16.37 -14.48 0.23
N ARG A 165 16.77 -13.35 0.85
CA ARG A 165 18.02 -12.66 0.51
C ARG A 165 19.24 -13.50 0.87
N LEU A 166 19.25 -14.10 2.06
CA LEU A 166 20.35 -14.95 2.53
C LEU A 166 20.51 -16.21 1.65
N SER A 167 19.40 -16.81 1.20
CA SER A 167 19.48 -17.94 0.26
C SER A 167 20.03 -17.55 -1.11
N ALA A 168 19.78 -16.32 -1.58
CA ALA A 168 20.29 -15.83 -2.86
C ALA A 168 21.78 -15.44 -2.80
N GLU A 169 22.27 -14.97 -1.65
CA GLU A 169 23.68 -14.62 -1.43
C GLU A 169 24.54 -15.89 -1.29
N ASN A 170 24.12 -16.85 -0.48
CA ASN A 170 24.80 -18.15 -0.34
C ASN A 170 24.92 -18.91 -1.67
N GLN A 171 23.95 -18.75 -2.58
CA GLN A 171 23.98 -19.39 -3.90
C GLN A 171 24.95 -18.70 -4.88
N LYS A 172 25.19 -17.39 -4.71
CA LYS A 172 26.20 -16.66 -5.48
C LYS A 172 27.61 -17.00 -5.00
N ASP A 173 27.82 -17.09 -3.70
CA ASP A 173 29.13 -17.44 -3.13
C ASP A 173 29.52 -18.88 -3.50
N GLY A 174 28.56 -19.81 -3.54
CA GLY A 174 28.77 -21.16 -4.05
C GLY A 174 29.16 -21.21 -5.53
N ALA A 175 28.54 -20.38 -6.38
CA ALA A 175 28.87 -20.32 -7.80
C ALA A 175 30.25 -19.69 -8.08
N THR A 176 30.64 -18.66 -7.32
CA THR A 176 31.96 -18.02 -7.44
C THR A 176 33.09 -18.92 -6.96
N THR A 177 32.87 -19.68 -5.89
CA THR A 177 33.88 -20.63 -5.37
C THR A 177 34.08 -21.81 -6.33
N THR A 178 33.02 -22.28 -6.99
CA THR A 178 33.09 -23.37 -7.97
C THR A 178 33.81 -22.94 -9.26
N ASN A 179 33.57 -21.72 -9.75
CA ASN A 179 34.25 -21.19 -10.94
C ASN A 179 35.74 -20.86 -10.69
N SER A 180 36.11 -20.47 -9.47
CA SER A 180 37.52 -20.28 -9.10
C SER A 180 38.30 -21.60 -9.02
N PHE A 181 37.62 -22.72 -8.80
CA PHE A 181 38.23 -24.04 -8.73
C PHE A 181 38.44 -24.65 -10.13
N ASN A 182 37.46 -24.49 -11.03
CA ASN A 182 37.59 -24.92 -12.43
C ASN A 182 38.54 -24.03 -13.25
N GLY A 183 38.67 -22.74 -12.93
CA GLY A 183 39.55 -21.81 -13.67
C GLY A 183 41.04 -22.08 -13.50
N THR A 184 41.45 -22.84 -12.48
CA THR A 184 42.84 -23.28 -12.31
C THR A 184 43.16 -24.58 -13.06
N GLU A 185 42.18 -25.41 -13.40
CA GLU A 185 42.41 -26.65 -14.17
C GLU A 185 42.48 -26.41 -15.69
N GLU A 186 41.86 -25.34 -16.22
CA GLU A 186 41.91 -25.03 -17.66
C GLU A 186 43.26 -24.44 -18.14
N LEU A 187 44.11 -23.94 -17.24
CA LEU A 187 45.40 -23.34 -17.62
C LEU A 187 46.55 -24.36 -17.77
N GLU A 188 46.35 -25.63 -17.42
CA GLU A 188 47.40 -26.67 -17.47
C GLU A 188 47.27 -27.64 -18.67
N GLN A 189 46.30 -27.44 -19.57
CA GLN A 189 46.03 -28.36 -20.69
C GLN A 189 46.19 -27.77 -22.11
N ASN A 190 46.81 -26.61 -22.28
CA ASN A 190 47.14 -26.11 -23.62
C ASN A 190 48.67 -26.18 -23.86
N PRO A 191 49.20 -27.29 -24.42
CA PRO A 191 50.57 -27.29 -24.90
C PRO A 191 50.65 -26.32 -26.09
N GLU A 192 51.44 -25.26 -25.92
CA GLU A 192 51.81 -24.32 -26.98
C GLU A 192 52.22 -25.07 -28.26
N ASN A 193 51.57 -24.73 -29.38
CA ASN A 193 52.02 -25.08 -30.71
C ASN A 193 53.00 -23.97 -31.18
N PRO A 194 54.32 -24.22 -31.26
CA PRO A 194 55.26 -23.21 -31.68
C PRO A 194 55.29 -23.08 -33.20
N SER A 195 55.36 -21.81 -33.64
CA SER A 195 55.97 -21.38 -34.91
C SER A 195 55.45 -22.01 -36.21
N GLN A 196 54.42 -21.40 -36.79
CA GLN A 196 54.31 -21.34 -38.26
C GLN A 196 55.12 -20.16 -38.77
N ASP A 197 56.42 -20.36 -38.94
CA ASP A 197 57.25 -19.50 -39.78
C ASP A 197 58.52 -20.28 -40.17
N GLU A 198 58.47 -21.06 -41.27
CA GLU A 198 59.65 -21.36 -42.11
C GLU A 198 59.32 -22.21 -43.35
N ASN A 199 60.00 -21.89 -44.46
CA ASN A 199 60.08 -22.53 -45.80
C ASN A 199 58.89 -22.27 -46.74
N GLN A 200 58.96 -21.48 -47.83
CA GLN A 200 60.02 -21.23 -48.83
C GLN A 200 60.52 -22.49 -49.57
N ILE A 201 60.61 -22.34 -50.89
CA ILE A 201 61.33 -23.10 -51.93
C ILE A 201 60.57 -24.24 -52.67
N MET A 202 60.57 -24.08 -54.01
CA MET A 202 60.11 -24.91 -55.16
C MET A 202 58.67 -24.70 -55.63
#